data_AF-A0A6H1KHL4-F1
#
_entry.id   AF-A0A6H1KHL4-F1
#
_cell.length_a   1.000
_cell.length_b   1.000
_cell.length_c   1.000
_cell.angle_alpha   90.00
_cell.angle_beta   90.00
_cell.angle_gamma   90.00
#
_symmetry.space_group_name_H-M   'P 1'
#
loop_
_entity.id
_entity.type
_entity.pdbx_description
1 polymer ?
#
loop_
_entity_poly.entity_id
_entity_poly.type
_entity_poly.pdbx_seq_one_letter_code
_entity_poly.pdbx_strand_id
1 'polypeptide(L)'
;MRKDSAVADDERRSRARHRMNPSASASSNNEPDEELMRALYREHAGPLLAYVLRLVAGDRQRAEDVVQETLIRAWKNAGQLNRATGSVRPWLVTVARRIVIDGHRSRQARPQEVDPAPLEVIPAEDEIDKALWLMTLSDALDDLTPAHREVLVETYFKGRTVNEAAETLGIPSGTVRSRVFYALRSMKLALEERGVTA
;
A
#
# COMPACT_ATOMS: atom_id res chain seq x y z
N MET A 1 78.26 -41.76 2.41
CA MET A 1 78.81 -40.95 1.31
C MET A 1 77.64 -40.43 0.49
N ARG A 2 77.49 -39.09 0.40
CA ARG A 2 76.79 -38.22 -0.59
C ARG A 2 75.41 -38.69 -1.13
N LYS A 3 74.29 -38.05 -0.76
CA LYS A 3 73.68 -36.83 -1.37
C LYS A 3 73.34 -37.00 -2.85
N ASP A 4 72.05 -36.91 -3.20
CA ASP A 4 71.44 -35.88 -4.06
C ASP A 4 69.94 -36.27 -4.23
N SER A 5 68.96 -35.54 -3.68
CA SER A 5 68.54 -34.15 -3.96
C SER A 5 67.93 -34.00 -5.36
N ALA A 6 66.70 -33.47 -5.37
CA ALA A 6 65.98 -32.93 -6.53
C ALA A 6 65.32 -33.93 -7.51
N VAL A 7 64.24 -34.58 -7.08
CA VAL A 7 62.98 -34.62 -7.86
C VAL A 7 61.82 -34.43 -6.87
N ALA A 8 61.87 -33.30 -6.20
CA ALA A 8 60.70 -32.66 -5.63
C ALA A 8 60.35 -31.55 -6.61
N ASP A 9 59.33 -31.73 -7.45
CA ASP A 9 58.66 -30.54 -8.00
C ASP A 9 57.24 -30.73 -8.53
N ASP A 10 56.76 -31.94 -8.86
CA ASP A 10 55.51 -31.99 -9.67
C ASP A 10 54.22 -32.42 -8.93
N GLU A 11 54.29 -33.18 -7.82
CA GLU A 11 53.06 -33.81 -7.29
C GLU A 11 52.49 -33.19 -6.00
N ARG A 12 53.07 -32.10 -5.47
CA ARG A 12 52.60 -31.43 -4.23
C ARG A 12 52.01 -30.04 -4.43
N ARG A 13 51.39 -29.78 -5.59
CA ARG A 13 50.65 -28.52 -5.86
C ARG A 13 49.13 -28.67 -6.06
N SER A 14 48.56 -29.86 -5.87
CA SER A 14 47.15 -30.13 -6.21
C SER A 14 46.17 -30.21 -5.02
N ARG A 15 46.57 -29.80 -3.81
CA ARG A 15 45.64 -29.69 -2.68
C ARG A 15 45.85 -28.40 -1.89
N ALA A 16 44.75 -27.65 -1.81
CA ALA A 16 44.50 -26.42 -1.09
C ALA A 16 44.78 -25.11 -1.86
N ARG A 17 43.72 -24.29 -1.90
CA ARG A 17 43.68 -22.83 -2.11
C ARG A 17 43.44 -22.33 -3.53
N HIS A 18 42.23 -22.51 -4.05
CA HIS A 18 41.39 -21.35 -4.37
C HIS A 18 39.94 -21.78 -4.57
N ARG A 19 39.12 -21.57 -3.53
CA ARG A 19 37.67 -21.42 -3.69
C ARG A 19 37.46 -20.18 -4.55
N MET A 20 37.22 -20.34 -5.85
CA MET A 20 36.56 -19.29 -6.62
C MET A 20 35.10 -19.27 -6.18
N ASN A 21 34.77 -18.29 -5.34
CA ASN A 21 33.40 -17.87 -5.09
C ASN A 21 32.82 -17.30 -6.40
N PRO A 22 31.70 -17.81 -6.93
CA PRO A 22 30.84 -17.01 -7.78
C PRO A 22 29.86 -16.26 -6.86
N SER A 23 30.34 -15.18 -6.25
CA SER A 23 29.52 -14.27 -5.43
C SER A 23 29.93 -12.83 -5.72
N ALA A 24 29.72 -12.40 -6.95
CA ALA A 24 29.86 -10.99 -7.35
C ALA A 24 28.94 -10.68 -8.53
N SER A 25 27.64 -10.99 -8.41
CA SER A 25 26.61 -10.52 -9.35
C SER A 25 25.22 -10.35 -8.74
N ALA A 26 25.10 -10.33 -7.41
CA ALA A 26 23.83 -10.00 -6.73
C ALA A 26 23.67 -8.49 -6.43
N SER A 27 24.70 -7.68 -6.69
CA SER A 27 24.77 -6.29 -6.24
C SER A 27 24.09 -5.27 -7.17
N SER A 28 23.77 -5.63 -8.42
CA SER A 28 23.28 -4.64 -9.41
C SER A 28 21.77 -4.40 -9.40
N ASN A 29 20.98 -5.27 -8.72
CA ASN A 29 19.52 -5.11 -8.67
C ASN A 29 19.03 -4.33 -7.44
N ASN A 30 19.87 -4.09 -6.42
CA ASN A 30 19.44 -3.41 -5.19
C ASN A 30 19.61 -1.89 -5.25
N GLU A 31 20.61 -1.37 -5.97
CA GLU A 31 20.83 0.08 -6.08
C GLU A 31 19.64 0.84 -6.73
N PRO A 32 19.01 0.34 -7.81
CA PRO A 32 17.82 0.97 -8.37
C PRO A 32 16.63 0.96 -7.40
N ASP A 33 16.48 -0.12 -6.62
CA ASP A 33 15.41 -0.25 -5.63
C ASP A 33 15.62 0.69 -4.43
N GLU A 34 16.86 0.92 -4.02
CA GLU A 34 17.20 1.89 -2.98
C GLU A 34 16.94 3.34 -3.41
N GLU A 35 17.35 3.74 -4.61
CA GLU A 35 17.10 5.11 -5.09
C GLU A 35 15.60 5.35 -5.30
N LEU A 36 14.88 4.36 -5.83
CA LEU A 36 13.43 4.41 -5.92
C LEU A 36 12.79 4.61 -4.54
N MET A 37 13.26 3.89 -3.51
CA MET A 37 12.75 4.06 -2.16
C MET A 37 13.04 5.43 -1.56
N ARG A 38 14.25 5.99 -1.80
CA ARG A 38 14.57 7.35 -1.38
C ARG A 38 13.66 8.37 -2.07
N ALA A 39 13.40 8.20 -3.37
CA ALA A 39 12.49 9.05 -4.13
C ALA A 39 11.05 8.96 -3.58
N LEU A 40 10.53 7.74 -3.39
CA LEU A 40 9.21 7.50 -2.81
C LEU A 40 9.07 8.12 -1.42
N TYR A 41 10.09 7.98 -0.56
CA TYR A 41 10.08 8.58 0.76
C TYR A 41 10.02 10.12 0.68
N ARG A 42 10.94 10.73 -0.08
CA ARG A 42 11.01 12.20 -0.22
C ARG A 42 9.72 12.79 -0.77
N GLU A 43 9.12 12.13 -1.76
CA GLU A 43 7.95 12.67 -2.47
C GLU A 43 6.63 12.38 -1.75
N HIS A 44 6.50 11.22 -1.10
CA HIS A 44 5.19 10.73 -0.64
C HIS A 44 5.05 10.60 0.87
N ALA A 45 6.13 10.53 1.66
CA ALA A 45 6.00 10.29 3.10
C ALA A 45 5.19 11.39 3.82
N GLY A 46 5.47 12.66 3.53
CA GLY A 46 4.75 13.80 4.13
C GLY A 46 3.25 13.82 3.76
N PRO A 47 2.89 13.83 2.46
CA PRO A 47 1.49 13.77 2.03
C PRO A 47 0.75 12.52 2.54
N LEU A 48 1.42 11.37 2.57
CA LEU A 48 0.84 10.13 3.07
C LEU A 48 0.60 10.19 4.58
N LEU A 49 1.54 10.76 5.34
CA LEU A 49 1.38 10.98 6.78
C LEU A 49 0.21 11.91 7.08
N ALA A 50 0.09 13.04 6.37
CA ALA A 50 -1.04 13.95 6.54
C ALA A 50 -2.39 13.27 6.24
N TYR A 51 -2.43 12.44 5.20
CA TYR A 51 -3.60 11.62 4.87
C TYR A 51 -3.94 10.63 5.99
N VAL A 52 -2.95 9.87 6.46
CA VAL A 52 -3.17 8.83 7.48
C VAL A 52 -3.54 9.44 8.83
N LEU A 53 -2.95 10.57 9.23
CA LEU A 53 -3.29 11.29 10.45
C LEU A 53 -4.80 11.56 10.55
N ARG A 54 -5.43 11.93 9.44
CA ARG A 54 -6.90 12.13 9.37
C ARG A 54 -7.66 10.81 9.56
N LEU A 55 -7.15 9.70 9.03
CA LEU A 55 -7.78 8.38 9.16
C LEU A 55 -7.69 7.79 10.57
N VAL A 56 -6.66 8.17 11.34
CA VAL A 56 -6.44 7.66 12.70
C VAL A 56 -6.81 8.67 13.78
N ALA A 57 -7.67 9.63 13.46
CA ALA A 57 -8.17 10.66 14.39
C ALA A 57 -7.04 11.42 15.13
N GLY A 58 -5.95 11.74 14.43
CA GLY A 58 -4.85 12.53 14.98
C GLY A 58 -3.77 11.75 15.74
N ASP A 59 -3.91 10.44 15.91
CA ASP A 59 -2.87 9.59 16.54
C ASP A 59 -1.58 9.56 15.69
N ARG A 60 -0.63 10.43 16.05
CA ARG A 60 0.61 10.62 15.29
C ARG A 60 1.47 9.37 15.24
N GLN A 61 1.59 8.64 16.35
CA GLN A 61 2.41 7.44 16.42
C GLN A 61 1.83 6.35 15.51
N ARG A 62 0.52 6.11 15.61
CA ARG A 62 -0.15 5.16 14.73
C ARG A 62 -0.04 5.56 13.26
N ALA A 63 -0.10 6.86 12.96
CA ALA A 63 0.06 7.34 11.60
C ALA A 63 1.47 7.05 11.04
N GLU A 64 2.52 7.22 11.85
CA GLU A 64 3.89 6.87 11.46
C GLU A 64 4.04 5.38 11.18
N ASP A 65 3.51 4.53 12.05
CA ASP A 65 3.58 3.08 11.89
C ASP A 65 2.93 2.63 10.58
N VAL A 66 1.76 3.19 10.26
CA VAL A 66 1.05 2.90 9.00
C VAL A 66 1.86 3.37 7.78
N VAL A 67 2.45 4.57 7.84
CA VAL A 67 3.29 5.10 6.75
C VAL A 67 4.51 4.21 6.54
N GLN A 68 5.20 3.83 7.62
CA GLN A 68 6.36 2.95 7.57
C GLN A 68 6.01 1.60 6.95
N GLU A 69 4.97 0.93 7.45
CA GLU A 69 4.50 -0.35 6.89
C GLU A 69 4.09 -0.22 5.42
N THR A 70 3.48 0.90 5.03
CA THR A 70 3.13 1.17 3.62
C THR A 70 4.37 1.26 2.74
N LEU A 71 5.41 1.96 3.19
CA LEU A 71 6.67 2.07 2.46
C LEU A 71 7.44 0.75 2.42
N ILE A 72 7.41 -0.05 3.49
CA ILE A 72 7.99 -1.41 3.51
C ILE A 72 7.30 -2.29 2.45
N ARG A 73 5.97 -2.21 2.34
CA ARG A 73 5.23 -2.94 1.30
C ARG A 73 5.55 -2.40 -0.10
N ALA A 74 5.76 -1.09 -0.24
CA ALA A 74 6.18 -0.50 -1.51
C ALA A 74 7.53 -1.07 -1.94
N TRP A 75 8.49 -1.13 -1.03
CA TRP A 75 9.82 -1.69 -1.28
C TRP A 75 9.75 -3.15 -1.73
N LYS A 76 8.96 -3.98 -1.03
CA LYS A 76 8.74 -5.38 -1.42
C LYS A 76 8.10 -5.54 -2.81
N ASN A 77 7.46 -4.49 -3.34
CA ASN A 77 6.83 -4.46 -4.67
C ASN A 77 7.54 -3.51 -5.65
N ALA A 78 8.77 -3.05 -5.34
CA ALA A 78 9.52 -2.06 -6.11
C ALA A 78 9.61 -2.40 -7.60
N GLY A 79 9.95 -3.65 -7.92
CA GLY A 79 10.04 -4.11 -9.32
C GLY A 79 8.73 -4.06 -10.10
N GLN A 80 7.56 -4.12 -9.45
CA GLN A 80 6.26 -3.94 -10.09
C GLN A 80 5.90 -2.45 -10.23
N LEU A 81 6.18 -1.66 -9.19
CA LEU A 81 5.94 -0.22 -9.18
C LEU A 81 6.80 0.51 -10.23
N ASN A 82 8.07 0.10 -10.40
CA ASN A 82 8.96 0.67 -11.40
C ASN A 82 8.51 0.39 -12.85
N ARG A 83 7.73 -0.69 -13.07
CA ARG A 83 7.15 -1.02 -14.38
C ARG A 83 5.81 -0.34 -14.65
N ALA A 84 5.22 0.32 -13.66
CA ALA A 84 3.96 1.03 -13.83
C ALA A 84 4.20 2.37 -14.53
N THR A 85 3.44 2.66 -15.58
CA THR A 85 3.54 3.91 -16.37
C THR A 85 2.79 5.09 -15.74
N GLY A 86 2.39 5.01 -14.46
CA GLY A 86 1.56 6.00 -13.78
C GLY A 86 2.03 6.30 -12.35
N SER A 87 1.38 7.26 -11.70
CA SER A 87 1.72 7.65 -10.33
C SER A 87 1.58 6.47 -9.35
N VAL A 88 2.55 6.31 -8.46
CA VAL A 88 2.55 5.31 -7.37
C VAL A 88 1.62 5.73 -6.22
N ARG A 89 1.25 7.01 -6.15
CA ARG A 89 0.45 7.60 -5.07
C ARG A 89 -0.89 6.89 -4.82
N PRO A 90 -1.72 6.56 -5.83
CA PRO A 90 -2.98 5.83 -5.61
C PRO A 90 -2.77 4.46 -4.95
N TRP A 91 -1.68 3.77 -5.30
CA TRP A 91 -1.32 2.50 -4.69
C TRP A 91 -0.94 2.68 -3.21
N LEU A 92 -0.10 3.68 -2.89
CA LEU A 92 0.28 3.99 -1.51
C LEU A 92 -0.92 4.33 -0.63
N VAL A 93 -1.83 5.18 -1.13
CA VAL A 93 -3.07 5.54 -0.42
C VAL A 93 -3.94 4.31 -0.17
N THR A 94 -4.07 3.42 -1.15
CA THR A 94 -4.85 2.18 -1.01
C THR A 94 -4.26 1.27 0.06
N VAL A 95 -2.93 1.08 0.05
CA VAL A 95 -2.24 0.23 1.03
C VAL A 95 -2.34 0.81 2.44
N ALA A 96 -2.05 2.10 2.62
CA ALA A 96 -2.14 2.77 3.92
C ALA A 96 -3.55 2.67 4.51
N ARG A 97 -4.57 2.97 3.70
CA ARG A 97 -5.97 2.87 4.11
C ARG A 97 -6.35 1.46 4.55
N ARG A 98 -5.87 0.43 3.84
CA ARG A 98 -6.13 -0.96 4.21
C ARG A 98 -5.51 -1.31 5.56
N ILE A 99 -4.26 -0.92 5.80
CA ILE A 99 -3.59 -1.13 7.09
C ILE A 99 -4.40 -0.49 8.23
N VAL A 100 -4.92 0.72 8.03
CA VAL A 100 -5.77 1.39 9.03
C VAL A 100 -7.05 0.60 9.30
N ILE A 101 -7.78 0.19 8.25
CA ILE A 101 -9.04 -0.56 8.37
C ILE A 101 -8.81 -1.92 9.06
N ASP A 102 -7.78 -2.66 8.65
CA ASP A 102 -7.46 -3.96 9.23
C ASP A 102 -7.05 -3.81 10.70
N GLY A 103 -6.27 -2.79 11.04
CA GLY A 103 -5.94 -2.46 12.42
C GLY A 103 -7.17 -2.09 13.26
N HIS A 104 -8.14 -1.37 12.68
CA HIS A 104 -9.40 -1.05 13.38
C HIS A 104 -10.23 -2.32 13.65
N ARG A 105 -10.36 -3.22 12.67
CA ARG A 105 -11.07 -4.49 12.80
C ARG A 105 -10.45 -5.39 13.86
N SER A 106 -9.12 -5.51 13.85
CA SER A 106 -8.40 -6.30 14.85
C SER A 106 -8.61 -5.78 16.27
N ARG A 107 -8.68 -4.45 16.46
CA ARG A 107 -8.99 -3.84 17.76
C ARG A 107 -10.43 -4.09 18.20
N GLN A 108 -11.41 -4.00 17.30
CA GLN A 108 -12.82 -4.29 17.62
C GLN A 108 -13.10 -5.76 17.92
N ALA A 109 -12.32 -6.68 17.35
CA ALA A 109 -12.44 -8.12 17.64
C ALA A 109 -11.92 -8.50 19.05
N ARG A 110 -11.22 -7.60 19.74
CA ARG A 110 -10.72 -7.79 21.11
C ARG A 110 -11.65 -7.08 22.10
N PRO A 111 -12.02 -7.69 23.25
CA PRO A 111 -12.82 -7.01 24.26
C PRO A 111 -12.15 -5.69 24.68
N GLN A 112 -12.94 -4.62 24.70
CA GLN A 112 -12.46 -3.26 24.92
C GLN A 112 -12.10 -3.09 26.41
N GLU A 113 -10.81 -2.93 26.72
CA GLU A 113 -10.40 -2.27 27.96
C GLU A 113 -10.82 -0.80 27.84
N VAL A 114 -11.74 -0.37 28.69
CA VAL A 114 -12.32 0.96 28.66
C VAL A 114 -11.33 1.92 29.29
N ASP A 115 -10.58 2.66 28.48
CA ASP A 115 -9.88 3.86 28.93
C ASP A 115 -10.72 5.07 28.53
N PRO A 116 -11.21 5.90 29.46
CA PRO A 116 -12.04 7.06 29.13
C PRO A 116 -11.13 8.17 28.60
N ALA A 117 -10.75 8.09 27.33
CA ALA A 117 -10.18 9.23 26.64
C ALA A 117 -11.27 10.29 26.41
N PRO A 118 -11.00 11.59 26.65
CA PRO A 118 -11.98 12.64 26.41
C PRO A 118 -12.38 12.66 24.93
N LEU A 119 -13.65 12.90 24.65
CA LEU A 119 -14.13 13.25 23.33
C LEU A 119 -13.48 14.58 22.93
N GLU A 120 -12.36 14.52 22.19
CA GLU A 120 -11.82 15.71 21.55
C GLU A 120 -12.82 16.21 20.51
N VAL A 121 -13.40 17.36 20.80
CA VAL A 121 -14.26 18.10 19.87
C VAL A 121 -13.37 18.61 18.74
N ILE A 122 -13.52 18.00 17.56
CA ILE A 122 -12.89 18.47 16.33
C ILE A 122 -13.47 19.87 16.01
N PRO A 123 -12.64 20.88 15.66
CA PRO A 123 -13.14 22.23 15.36
C PRO A 123 -14.16 22.21 14.22
N ALA A 124 -15.30 22.86 14.45
CA ALA A 124 -16.49 22.83 13.61
C ALA A 124 -16.53 23.92 12.52
N GLU A 125 -15.38 24.31 11.96
CA GLU A 125 -15.33 25.42 10.99
C GLU A 125 -15.77 25.02 9.56
N ASP A 126 -15.72 23.74 9.20
CA ASP A 126 -16.05 23.24 7.83
C ASP A 126 -17.24 22.24 7.79
N GLU A 127 -18.06 22.15 8.85
CA GLU A 127 -19.09 21.10 8.93
C GLU A 127 -20.20 21.24 7.89
N ILE A 128 -20.52 22.47 7.44
CA ILE A 128 -21.58 22.69 6.43
C ILE A 128 -21.12 22.23 5.04
N ASP A 129 -19.93 22.65 4.59
CA ASP A 129 -19.39 22.28 3.28
C ASP A 129 -19.10 20.78 3.21
N LYS A 130 -18.60 20.21 4.31
CA LYS A 130 -18.41 18.77 4.46
C LYS A 130 -19.73 18.00 4.44
N ALA A 131 -20.77 18.49 5.13
CA ALA A 131 -22.09 17.86 5.11
C ALA A 131 -22.70 17.91 3.69
N LEU A 132 -22.61 19.06 3.00
CA LEU A 132 -23.09 19.21 1.63
C LEU A 132 -22.34 18.29 0.66
N TRP A 133 -21.02 18.17 0.81
CA TRP A 133 -20.21 17.24 0.03
C TRP A 133 -20.58 15.78 0.30
N LEU A 134 -20.82 15.41 1.56
CA LEU A 134 -21.28 14.07 1.94
C LEU A 134 -22.67 13.75 1.39
N MET A 135 -23.61 14.70 1.41
CA MET A 135 -24.93 14.54 0.79
C MET A 135 -24.79 14.31 -0.72
N THR A 136 -23.98 15.12 -1.39
CA THR A 136 -23.75 15.02 -2.83
C THR A 136 -23.08 13.68 -3.20
N LEU A 137 -22.13 13.22 -2.39
CA LEU A 137 -21.51 11.91 -2.54
C LEU A 137 -22.52 10.77 -2.32
N SER A 138 -23.41 10.90 -1.33
CA SER A 138 -24.47 9.92 -1.07
C SER A 138 -25.42 9.82 -2.26
N ASP A 139 -25.86 10.95 -2.80
CA ASP A 139 -26.74 10.98 -3.97
C ASP A 139 -26.06 10.35 -5.21
N ALA A 140 -24.77 10.64 -5.42
CA ALA A 140 -24.00 10.04 -6.51
C ALA A 140 -23.81 8.52 -6.35
N LEU A 141 -23.69 8.02 -5.11
CA LEU A 141 -23.73 6.58 -4.83
C LEU A 141 -25.13 6.01 -5.05
N ASP A 142 -26.17 6.82 -4.79
CA ASP A 142 -27.56 6.42 -4.98
C ASP A 142 -27.94 6.18 -6.45
N ASP A 143 -27.33 6.93 -7.37
CA ASP A 143 -27.50 6.77 -8.82
C ASP A 143 -26.85 5.49 -9.38
N LEU A 144 -25.93 4.85 -8.63
CA LEU A 144 -25.28 3.63 -9.10
C LEU A 144 -26.23 2.44 -9.04
N THR A 145 -26.11 1.55 -10.04
CA THR A 145 -26.78 0.24 -10.00
C THR A 145 -26.36 -0.53 -8.73
N PRO A 146 -27.24 -1.40 -8.18
CA PRO A 146 -26.91 -2.16 -6.98
C PRO A 146 -25.58 -2.92 -7.10
N ALA A 147 -25.34 -3.54 -8.26
CA ALA A 147 -24.11 -4.28 -8.54
C ALA A 147 -22.83 -3.41 -8.55
N HIS A 148 -22.92 -2.15 -9.01
CA HIS A 148 -21.83 -1.19 -8.97
C HIS A 148 -21.60 -0.66 -7.56
N ARG A 149 -22.68 -0.38 -6.83
CA ARG A 149 -22.59 0.07 -5.45
C ARG A 149 -22.00 -0.98 -4.53
N GLU A 150 -22.44 -2.24 -4.65
CA GLU A 150 -21.95 -3.35 -3.83
C GLU A 150 -20.42 -3.51 -3.95
N VAL A 151 -19.87 -3.49 -5.17
CA VAL A 151 -18.41 -3.60 -5.32
C VAL A 151 -17.66 -2.43 -4.69
N LEU A 152 -18.21 -1.21 -4.72
CA LEU A 152 -17.62 -0.06 -4.04
C LEU A 152 -17.73 -0.17 -2.52
N VAL A 153 -18.86 -0.65 -1.99
CA VAL A 153 -19.03 -0.94 -0.56
C VAL A 153 -17.98 -1.95 -0.09
N GLU A 154 -17.80 -3.02 -0.83
CA GLU A 154 -16.88 -4.09 -0.49
C GLU A 154 -15.41 -3.61 -0.54
N THR A 155 -15.02 -2.89 -1.60
CA THR A 155 -13.62 -2.51 -1.84
C THR A 155 -13.23 -1.19 -1.15
N TYR A 156 -14.07 -0.17 -1.23
CA TYR A 156 -13.84 1.11 -0.57
C TYR A 156 -14.35 1.02 0.87
N PHE A 157 -15.65 0.96 1.15
CA PHE A 157 -16.11 1.09 2.54
C PHE A 157 -15.59 0.00 3.49
N LYS A 158 -15.55 -1.25 3.02
CA LYS A 158 -15.04 -2.39 3.78
C LYS A 158 -13.56 -2.70 3.48
N GLY A 159 -12.87 -1.91 2.67
CA GLY A 159 -11.41 -2.05 2.48
C GLY A 159 -10.93 -3.42 1.98
N ARG A 160 -11.81 -4.24 1.39
CA ARG A 160 -11.45 -5.57 0.88
C ARG A 160 -10.66 -5.43 -0.41
N THR A 161 -9.76 -6.36 -0.65
CA THR A 161 -9.12 -6.53 -1.96
C THR A 161 -10.13 -6.99 -3.01
N VAL A 162 -9.75 -6.87 -4.27
CA VAL A 162 -10.51 -7.41 -5.40
C VAL A 162 -10.82 -8.90 -5.21
N ASN A 163 -9.89 -9.68 -4.67
CA ASN A 163 -10.09 -11.11 -4.45
C ASN A 163 -11.03 -11.40 -3.27
N GLU A 164 -10.83 -10.73 -2.14
CA GLU A 164 -11.72 -10.86 -0.97
C GLU A 164 -13.16 -10.40 -1.30
N ALA A 165 -13.30 -9.34 -2.09
CA ALA A 165 -14.60 -8.87 -2.58
C ALA A 165 -15.23 -9.86 -3.57
N ALA A 166 -14.42 -10.47 -4.45
CA ALA A 166 -14.88 -11.51 -5.37
C ALA A 166 -15.43 -12.73 -4.63
N GLU A 167 -14.72 -13.19 -3.60
CA GLU A 167 -15.16 -14.27 -2.71
C GLU A 167 -16.44 -13.89 -1.96
N THR A 168 -16.50 -12.70 -1.39
CA THR A 168 -17.66 -12.23 -0.63
C THR A 168 -18.92 -12.09 -1.50
N LEU A 169 -18.76 -11.61 -2.73
CA LEU A 169 -19.87 -11.37 -3.67
C LEU A 169 -20.21 -12.58 -4.55
N GLY A 170 -19.40 -13.65 -4.51
CA GLY A 170 -19.60 -14.82 -5.35
C GLY A 170 -19.44 -14.56 -6.86
N ILE A 171 -18.57 -13.61 -7.24
CA ILE A 171 -18.32 -13.23 -8.65
C ILE A 171 -16.83 -13.27 -9.00
N PRO A 172 -16.44 -13.42 -10.29
CA PRO A 172 -15.03 -13.43 -10.67
C PRO A 172 -14.28 -12.13 -10.33
N SER A 173 -12.99 -12.25 -10.00
CA SER A 173 -12.13 -11.07 -9.71
C SER A 173 -12.01 -10.10 -10.90
N GLY A 174 -12.09 -10.61 -12.12
CA GLY A 174 -12.18 -9.78 -13.34
C GLY A 174 -13.46 -8.94 -13.37
N THR A 175 -14.58 -9.50 -12.94
CA THR A 175 -15.88 -8.80 -12.83
C THR A 175 -15.85 -7.75 -11.73
N VAL A 176 -15.21 -8.00 -10.60
CA VAL A 176 -15.00 -6.98 -9.56
C VAL A 176 -14.22 -5.80 -10.13
N ARG A 177 -13.09 -6.05 -10.82
CA ARG A 177 -12.28 -4.98 -11.44
C ARG A 177 -13.09 -4.15 -12.43
N SER A 178 -13.81 -4.80 -13.35
CA SER A 178 -14.59 -4.09 -14.35
C SER A 178 -15.74 -3.30 -13.70
N ARG A 179 -16.48 -3.89 -12.76
CA ARG A 179 -17.54 -3.19 -12.03
C ARG A 179 -17.02 -1.99 -11.25
N VAL A 180 -15.88 -2.10 -10.55
CA VAL A 180 -15.26 -0.97 -9.85
C VAL A 180 -14.90 0.13 -10.83
N PHE A 181 -14.28 -0.22 -11.96
CA PHE A 181 -13.92 0.75 -13.00
C PHE A 181 -15.14 1.53 -13.53
N TYR A 182 -16.21 0.83 -13.91
CA TYR A 182 -17.41 1.48 -14.41
C TYR A 182 -18.17 2.24 -13.31
N ALA A 183 -18.22 1.70 -12.09
CA ALA A 183 -18.84 2.37 -10.95
C ALA A 183 -18.18 3.73 -10.66
N LEU A 184 -16.84 3.77 -10.60
CA LEU A 184 -16.10 5.02 -10.38
C LEU A 184 -16.29 6.01 -11.53
N ARG A 185 -16.36 5.53 -12.77
CA ARG A 185 -16.61 6.39 -13.94
C ARG A 185 -18.02 6.99 -13.92
N SER A 186 -19.03 6.19 -13.60
CA SER A 186 -20.40 6.66 -13.43
C SER A 186 -20.51 7.65 -12.27
N MET A 187 -19.85 7.37 -11.14
CA MET A 187 -19.85 8.25 -9.98
C MET A 187 -19.14 9.58 -10.29
N LYS A 188 -18.04 9.56 -11.04
CA LYS A 188 -17.35 10.77 -11.49
C LYS A 188 -18.29 11.64 -12.35
N LEU A 189 -18.98 11.05 -13.31
CA LEU A 189 -19.93 11.77 -14.16
C LEU A 189 -21.07 12.38 -13.33
N ALA A 190 -21.65 11.60 -12.41
CA ALA A 190 -22.74 12.04 -11.53
C ALA A 190 -22.32 13.20 -10.61
N LEU A 191 -21.05 13.25 -10.19
CA LEU A 191 -20.49 14.35 -9.41
C LEU A 191 -20.22 15.60 -10.27
N GLU A 192 -19.68 15.42 -11.48
CA GLU A 192 -19.45 16.52 -12.43
C GLU A 192 -20.76 17.21 -12.83
N GLU A 193 -21.83 16.44 -13.08
CA GLU A 193 -23.17 16.98 -13.37
C GLU A 193 -23.77 17.79 -12.22
N ARG A 194 -23.33 17.52 -10.98
CA ARG A 194 -23.73 18.23 -9.77
C ARG A 194 -22.80 19.40 -9.42
N GLY A 195 -21.88 19.76 -10.32
CA GLY A 195 -20.98 20.89 -10.16
C GLY A 195 -19.78 20.62 -9.26
N VAL A 196 -19.53 19.37 -8.88
CA VAL A 196 -18.34 18.97 -8.12
C VAL A 196 -17.23 18.63 -9.11
N THR A 197 -16.37 19.60 -9.39
CA THR A 197 -15.15 19.40 -10.19
C THR A 197 -13.97 19.02 -9.30
N ALA A 198 -13.20 18.03 -9.73
CA ALA A 198 -11.99 17.53 -9.04
C ALA A 198 -10.79 18.48 -9.12
#